data_AF-A0A8T1HII3-F1
#
_entry.id   AF-A0A8T1HII3-F1
#
_cell.length_a   1.000
_cell.length_b   1.000
_cell.length_c   1.000
_cell.angle_alpha   90.00
_cell.angle_beta   90.00
_cell.angle_gamma   90.00
#
_symmetry.space_group_name_H-M   'P 1'
#
loop_
_entity.id
_entity.type
_entity.pdbx_description
1 polymer ?
#
loop_
_entity_poly.entity_id
_entity_poly.type
_entity_poly.pdbx_seq_one_letter_code
_entity_poly.pdbx_strand_id
1 'polypeptide(L)'
;MPEVGVEEVARELLCARGTVHVWRQKTDKLLRFTSHATSKTMKGKGRKETFPDVSAIVTYMKESAALTTRSIMEYMLQLELAWVTNDMADKRSGLLALQLMCERPANRHDFTSQKPQTAKKSREDLEQTRAEFALDFWRTYAEYEPSEILNVDETAINFDMPPRVFGPGRGRRDAARLRNTSKHAGRMSAGLTIRADAWGSHQGK
;
A
#
# COMPACT_ATOMS: atom_id res chain seq x y z
N MET A 1 27.66 -37.29 21.58
CA MET A 1 28.06 -35.91 21.93
C MET A 1 27.63 -35.66 23.36
N PRO A 2 28.45 -35.04 24.23
CA PRO A 2 28.06 -34.78 25.61
C PRO A 2 26.81 -33.88 25.64
N GLU A 3 25.84 -34.21 26.49
CA GLU A 3 24.68 -33.35 26.73
C GLU A 3 25.16 -32.08 27.44
N VAL A 4 25.37 -31.01 26.67
CA VAL A 4 25.72 -29.70 27.22
C VAL A 4 24.52 -29.18 28.02
N GLY A 5 24.76 -28.79 29.28
CA GLY A 5 23.72 -28.31 30.17
C GLY A 5 23.12 -26.97 29.71
N VAL A 6 21.85 -26.72 30.04
CA VAL A 6 21.12 -25.48 29.69
C VAL A 6 21.86 -24.21 30.16
N GLU A 7 22.58 -24.28 31.28
CA GLU A 7 23.35 -23.15 31.82
C GLU A 7 24.59 -22.81 30.99
N GLU A 8 25.28 -23.83 30.49
CA GLU A 8 26.48 -23.65 29.69
C GLU A 8 26.15 -23.04 28.33
N VAL A 9 25.08 -23.53 27.69
CA VAL A 9 24.54 -22.95 26.45
C VAL A 9 24.05 -21.51 26.65
N ALA A 10 23.42 -21.20 27.78
CA ALA A 10 22.97 -19.85 28.08
C ALA A 10 24.14 -18.87 28.25
N ARG A 11 25.23 -19.33 28.87
CA ARG A 11 26.47 -18.57 29.05
C ARG A 11 27.18 -18.31 27.73
N GLU A 12 27.28 -19.32 26.86
CA GLU A 12 27.89 -19.20 25.53
C GLU A 12 27.09 -18.28 24.60
N LEU A 13 25.76 -18.39 24.61
CA LEU A 13 24.87 -17.60 23.75
C LEU A 13 24.50 -16.23 24.33
N LEU A 14 25.03 -15.87 25.50
CA LEU A 14 24.76 -14.62 26.21
C LEU A 14 23.25 -14.30 26.33
N CYS A 15 22.44 -15.32 26.64
CA CYS A 15 21.00 -15.18 26.74
C CYS A 15 20.46 -15.71 28.07
N ALA A 16 19.26 -15.27 28.46
CA ALA A 16 18.65 -15.72 29.70
C ALA A 16 18.42 -17.24 29.70
N ARG A 17 18.71 -17.91 30.84
CA ARG A 17 18.50 -19.35 31.02
C ARG A 17 17.08 -19.80 30.62
N GLY A 18 16.07 -18.97 30.92
CA GLY A 18 14.68 -19.22 30.54
C GLY A 18 14.47 -19.33 29.03
N THR A 19 15.23 -18.57 28.23
CA THR A 19 15.17 -18.60 26.76
C THR A 19 15.65 -19.95 26.23
N VAL A 20 16.81 -20.43 26.68
CA VAL A 20 17.36 -21.74 26.30
C VAL A 20 16.44 -22.87 26.74
N HIS A 21 15.85 -22.75 27.94
CA HIS A 21 14.87 -23.73 28.43
C HIS A 21 13.62 -23.80 27.53
N VAL A 22 13.07 -22.65 27.12
CA VAL A 22 11.93 -22.59 26.19
C VAL A 22 12.29 -23.15 24.82
N TRP A 23 13.51 -22.89 24.32
CA TRP A 23 13.99 -23.48 23.07
C TRP A 23 14.13 -24.99 23.16
N ARG A 24 14.65 -25.51 24.29
CA ARG A 24 14.73 -26.95 24.55
C ARG A 24 13.34 -27.60 24.58
N GLN A 25 12.38 -26.98 25.25
CA GLN A 25 10.99 -27.47 25.27
C GLN A 25 10.29 -27.42 23.90
N LYS A 26 10.71 -26.51 23.02
CA LYS A 26 10.13 -26.33 21.67
C LYS A 26 11.03 -26.85 20.56
N THR A 27 12.05 -27.65 20.87
CA THR A 27 13.09 -28.07 19.92
C THR A 27 12.47 -28.76 18.70
N ASP A 28 11.56 -29.71 18.89
CA ASP A 28 10.90 -30.39 17.77
C ASP A 28 10.15 -29.42 16.85
N LYS A 29 9.50 -28.41 17.42
CA LYS A 29 8.75 -27.41 16.66
C LYS A 29 9.69 -26.48 15.90
N LEU A 30 10.82 -26.10 16.51
CA LEU A 30 11.83 -25.24 15.91
C LEU A 30 12.56 -25.96 14.77
N LEU A 31 12.93 -27.23 14.96
CA LEU A 31 13.61 -28.04 13.94
C LEU A 31 12.71 -28.40 12.77
N ARG A 32 11.41 -28.60 13.00
CA ARG A 32 10.42 -28.85 11.93
C ARG A 32 9.94 -27.58 11.23
N PHE A 33 10.38 -26.40 11.66
CA PHE A 33 9.89 -25.13 11.13
C PHE A 33 10.55 -24.78 9.79
N THR A 34 9.85 -25.06 8.71
CA THR A 34 10.25 -24.70 7.35
C THR A 34 9.57 -23.39 6.93
N SER A 35 10.16 -22.24 7.27
CA SER A 35 9.72 -20.95 6.74
C SER A 35 10.90 -20.07 6.35
N HIS A 36 10.60 -18.96 5.68
CA HIS A 36 11.61 -18.00 5.24
C HIS A 36 12.43 -17.46 6.43
N ALA A 37 13.76 -17.37 6.25
CA ALA A 37 14.70 -17.00 7.32
C ALA A 37 14.46 -15.61 7.93
N THR A 38 13.75 -14.71 7.22
CA THR A 38 13.36 -13.38 7.73
C THR A 38 12.09 -13.39 8.59
N SER A 39 11.44 -14.55 8.74
CA SER A 39 10.23 -14.68 9.56
C SER A 39 10.58 -14.51 11.04
N LYS A 40 10.17 -13.37 11.62
CA LYS A 40 10.39 -13.05 13.04
C LYS A 40 9.60 -13.95 14.01
N THR A 41 8.66 -14.75 13.49
CA THR A 41 7.81 -15.61 14.31
C THR A 41 7.61 -16.98 13.65
N MET A 42 7.40 -18.02 14.47
CA MET A 42 6.97 -19.33 13.99
C MET A 42 5.52 -19.28 13.53
N LYS A 43 5.25 -18.69 12.34
CA LYS A 43 3.93 -18.43 11.72
C LYS A 43 2.74 -18.60 12.68
N GLY A 44 2.35 -17.53 13.36
CA GLY A 44 1.23 -17.59 14.27
C GLY A 44 1.28 -16.53 15.36
N LYS A 45 1.13 -15.26 14.98
CA LYS A 45 0.63 -14.19 15.86
C LYS A 45 0.35 -12.90 15.06
N GLY A 46 -0.34 -13.03 13.93
CA GLY A 46 -1.11 -11.89 13.44
C GLY A 46 -2.16 -11.56 14.49
N ARG A 47 -2.42 -10.27 14.75
CA ARG A 47 -3.52 -9.87 15.62
C ARG A 47 -4.82 -10.43 15.03
N LYS A 48 -5.47 -11.35 15.76
CA LYS A 48 -6.75 -11.95 15.37
C LYS A 48 -7.79 -10.84 15.22
N GLU A 49 -8.65 -11.00 14.24
CA GLU A 49 -9.80 -10.11 14.05
C GLU A 49 -10.71 -10.28 15.25
N THR A 50 -11.11 -9.16 15.85
CA THR A 50 -11.92 -9.16 17.07
C THR A 50 -13.41 -9.09 16.73
N PHE A 51 -13.73 -8.55 15.56
CA PHE A 51 -15.09 -8.39 15.09
C PHE A 51 -15.72 -9.76 14.72
N PRO A 52 -17.01 -10.02 15.05
CA PRO A 52 -17.63 -11.34 14.91
C PRO A 52 -17.69 -11.84 13.46
N ASP A 53 -18.07 -10.98 12.52
CA ASP A 53 -18.25 -11.34 11.11
C ASP A 53 -17.43 -10.42 10.20
N VAL A 54 -16.14 -10.74 10.11
CA VAL A 54 -15.23 -9.99 9.24
C VAL A 54 -15.46 -10.35 7.77
N SER A 55 -15.99 -11.53 7.48
CA SER A 55 -16.28 -11.96 6.11
C SER A 55 -17.34 -11.06 5.46
N ALA A 56 -18.41 -10.73 6.19
CA ALA A 56 -19.40 -9.77 5.71
C ALA A 56 -18.80 -8.39 5.47
N ILE A 57 -17.97 -7.89 6.40
CA ILE A 57 -17.26 -6.60 6.21
C ILE A 57 -16.42 -6.64 4.93
N VAL A 58 -15.59 -7.66 4.74
CA VAL A 58 -14.70 -7.77 3.58
C VAL A 58 -15.48 -7.89 2.28
N THR A 59 -16.62 -8.58 2.29
CA THR A 59 -17.52 -8.67 1.13
C THR A 59 -18.07 -7.29 0.78
N TYR A 60 -18.62 -6.58 1.77
CA TYR A 60 -19.09 -5.21 1.60
C TYR A 60 -18.00 -4.27 1.05
N MET A 61 -16.77 -4.39 1.56
CA MET A 61 -15.64 -3.58 1.10
C MET A 61 -15.29 -3.83 -0.37
N LYS A 62 -15.43 -5.06 -0.86
CA LYS A 62 -15.14 -5.44 -2.26
C LYS A 62 -16.22 -4.98 -3.23
N GLU A 63 -17.48 -4.96 -2.78
CA GLU A 63 -18.62 -4.57 -3.61
C GLU A 63 -18.84 -3.04 -3.65
N SER A 64 -18.31 -2.32 -2.66
CA SER A 64 -18.48 -0.86 -2.56
C SER A 64 -17.61 -0.12 -3.58
N ALA A 65 -18.26 0.66 -4.45
CA ALA A 65 -17.60 1.55 -5.40
C ALA A 65 -16.88 2.75 -4.73
N ALA A 66 -17.34 3.17 -3.55
CA ALA A 66 -16.82 4.32 -2.82
C ALA A 66 -16.71 4.02 -1.32
N LEU A 67 -15.63 3.32 -0.97
CA LEU A 67 -15.40 2.91 0.40
C LEU A 67 -14.85 4.06 1.27
N THR A 68 -15.56 4.39 2.33
CA THR A 68 -15.11 5.33 3.37
C THR A 68 -15.08 4.64 4.74
N THR A 69 -14.21 5.11 5.65
CA THR A 69 -14.20 4.61 7.03
C THR A 69 -15.58 4.72 7.66
N ARG A 70 -16.31 5.81 7.40
CA ARG A 70 -17.69 5.99 7.85
C ARG A 70 -18.63 4.93 7.31
N SER A 71 -18.59 4.64 6.01
CA SER A 71 -19.45 3.61 5.40
C SER A 71 -19.18 2.21 5.96
N ILE A 72 -17.92 1.90 6.30
CA ILE A 72 -17.57 0.65 7.00
C ILE A 72 -18.15 0.64 8.42
N MET A 73 -18.05 1.76 9.16
CA MET A 73 -18.63 1.87 10.50
C MET A 73 -20.14 1.68 10.50
N GLU A 74 -20.84 2.33 9.58
CA GLU A 74 -22.29 2.22 9.43
C GLU A 74 -22.68 0.76 9.14
N TYR A 75 -21.94 0.09 8.25
CA TYR A 75 -22.17 -1.34 7.97
C TYR A 75 -21.88 -2.24 9.18
N MET A 76 -20.81 -1.99 9.93
CA MET A 76 -20.50 -2.72 11.17
C MET A 76 -21.60 -2.56 12.22
N LEU A 77 -22.15 -1.35 12.37
CA LEU A 77 -23.26 -1.07 13.28
C LEU A 77 -24.57 -1.72 12.82
N GLN A 78 -24.81 -1.83 11.51
CA GLN A 78 -25.97 -2.56 10.98
C GLN A 78 -25.86 -4.06 11.22
N LEU A 79 -24.66 -4.61 11.09
CA LEU A 79 -24.43 -6.04 11.24
C LEU A 79 -24.52 -6.49 12.71
N GLU A 80 -23.84 -5.79 13.60
CA GLU A 80 -23.66 -6.22 15.00
C GLU A 80 -23.64 -5.03 15.98
N LEU A 81 -24.74 -4.27 16.04
CA LEU A 81 -24.86 -3.07 16.88
C LEU A 81 -24.51 -3.35 18.35
N ALA A 82 -25.09 -4.41 18.93
CA ALA A 82 -24.91 -4.75 20.35
C ALA A 82 -23.46 -5.13 20.66
N TRP A 83 -22.79 -5.83 19.74
CA TRP A 83 -21.38 -6.16 19.90
C TRP A 83 -20.51 -4.91 19.86
N VAL A 84 -20.74 -4.02 18.87
CA VAL A 84 -19.96 -2.79 18.71
C VAL A 84 -20.14 -1.88 19.93
N THR A 85 -21.37 -1.66 20.39
CA THR A 85 -21.61 -0.79 21.55
C THR A 85 -20.96 -1.31 22.82
N ASN A 86 -21.02 -2.63 23.06
CA ASN A 86 -20.38 -3.26 24.21
C ASN A 86 -18.84 -3.19 24.12
N ASP A 87 -18.26 -3.51 22.97
CA ASP A 87 -16.81 -3.45 22.74
C ASP A 87 -16.27 -2.00 22.85
N MET A 88 -17.08 -0.98 22.55
CA MET A 88 -16.68 0.43 22.74
C MET A 88 -16.81 0.93 24.18
N ALA A 89 -17.68 0.34 25.00
CA ALA A 89 -18.01 0.85 26.34
C ALA A 89 -16.77 0.92 27.26
N ASP A 90 -15.90 -0.09 27.19
CA ASP A 90 -14.71 -0.20 28.05
C ASP A 90 -13.48 0.52 27.48
N LYS A 91 -13.58 1.10 26.27
CA LYS A 91 -12.44 1.68 25.58
C LYS A 91 -12.30 3.15 25.90
N ARG A 92 -11.09 3.54 26.32
CA ARG A 92 -10.70 4.94 26.57
C ARG A 92 -11.03 5.91 25.41
N SER A 93 -11.03 5.40 24.17
CA SER A 93 -11.50 6.13 22.99
C SER A 93 -12.23 5.17 22.04
N GLY A 94 -13.56 5.07 22.22
CA GLY A 94 -14.41 4.22 21.37
C GLY A 94 -14.32 4.59 19.89
N LEU A 95 -14.35 5.88 19.55
CA LEU A 95 -14.26 6.33 18.15
C LEU A 95 -12.94 5.92 17.48
N LEU A 96 -11.79 6.13 18.14
CA LEU A 96 -10.50 5.72 17.60
C LEU A 96 -10.40 4.20 17.48
N ALA A 97 -10.93 3.47 18.47
CA ALA A 97 -10.96 2.02 18.44
C ALA A 97 -11.81 1.49 17.26
N LEU A 98 -12.95 2.13 16.99
CA LEU A 98 -13.80 1.81 15.85
C LEU A 98 -13.10 2.11 14.52
N GLN A 99 -12.45 3.27 14.38
CA GLN A 99 -11.64 3.60 13.19
C GLN A 99 -10.58 2.54 12.92
N LEU A 100 -9.80 2.16 13.94
CA LEU A 100 -8.78 1.12 13.81
C LEU A 100 -9.37 -0.25 13.49
N MET A 101 -10.61 -0.54 13.88
CA MET A 101 -11.30 -1.77 13.48
C MET A 101 -11.69 -1.77 12.01
N CYS A 102 -12.03 -0.62 11.43
CA CYS A 102 -12.27 -0.50 9.98
C CYS A 102 -10.96 -0.57 9.17
N GLU A 103 -9.88 0.06 9.66
CA GLU A 103 -8.60 0.13 8.95
C GLU A 103 -7.85 -1.20 8.89
N ARG A 104 -7.97 -2.05 9.91
CA ARG A 104 -7.29 -3.35 9.95
C ARG A 104 -7.67 -4.31 8.82
N PRO A 105 -8.97 -4.61 8.57
CA PRO A 105 -9.36 -5.43 7.44
C PRO A 105 -9.00 -4.73 6.12
N ALA A 106 -9.14 -3.40 6.03
CA ALA A 106 -8.73 -2.66 4.83
C ALA A 106 -7.26 -2.91 4.47
N ASN A 107 -6.36 -2.68 5.42
CA ASN A 107 -4.93 -2.87 5.24
C ASN A 107 -4.55 -4.34 5.01
N ARG A 108 -5.30 -5.29 5.59
CA ARG A 108 -5.05 -6.72 5.42
C ARG A 108 -5.47 -7.24 4.05
N HIS A 109 -6.46 -6.61 3.43
CA HIS A 109 -7.00 -6.95 2.12
C HIS A 109 -6.53 -5.97 1.03
N ASP A 110 -5.40 -5.32 1.25
CA ASP A 110 -4.72 -4.44 0.28
C ASP A 110 -5.56 -3.26 -0.23
N PHE A 111 -6.56 -2.83 0.55
CA PHE A 111 -7.28 -1.60 0.24
C PHE A 111 -6.39 -0.40 0.55
N THR A 112 -6.17 0.44 -0.46
CA THR A 112 -5.39 1.67 -0.34
C THR A 112 -6.31 2.88 -0.32
N SER A 113 -6.03 3.85 0.55
CA SER A 113 -6.71 5.15 0.51
C SER A 113 -6.34 5.89 -0.77
N GLN A 114 -7.32 6.14 -1.63
CA GLN A 114 -7.15 6.94 -2.84
C GLN A 114 -7.88 8.28 -2.72
N LYS A 115 -7.33 9.32 -3.35
CA LYS A 115 -8.06 10.59 -3.48
C LYS A 115 -9.07 10.42 -4.61
N PRO A 116 -10.35 10.76 -4.41
CA PRO A 116 -11.30 10.83 -5.51
C PRO A 116 -10.73 11.71 -6.61
N GLN A 117 -10.64 11.16 -7.82
CA GLN A 117 -10.18 11.87 -8.99
C GLN A 117 -11.36 12.04 -9.94
N THR A 118 -11.56 13.25 -10.43
CA THR A 118 -12.55 13.51 -11.47
C THR A 118 -12.02 12.96 -12.79
N ALA A 119 -12.72 11.98 -13.35
CA ALA A 119 -12.47 11.50 -14.70
C ALA A 119 -13.24 12.39 -15.69
N LYS A 120 -12.60 12.77 -16.81
CA LYS A 120 -13.25 13.58 -17.86
C LYS A 120 -14.12 12.74 -18.81
N LYS A 121 -13.91 11.42 -18.83
CA LYS A 121 -14.61 10.42 -19.63
C LYS A 121 -14.80 9.16 -18.80
N SER A 122 -15.81 8.36 -19.12
CA SER A 122 -15.98 7.04 -18.50
C SER A 122 -14.83 6.11 -18.90
N ARG A 123 -14.69 4.99 -18.18
CA ARG A 123 -13.68 3.98 -18.55
C ARG A 123 -14.06 3.32 -19.87
N GLU A 124 -15.34 3.04 -20.06
CA GLU A 124 -15.90 2.44 -21.27
C GLU A 124 -15.61 3.30 -22.50
N ASP A 125 -15.83 4.63 -22.41
CA ASP A 125 -15.59 5.55 -23.52
C ASP A 125 -14.10 5.61 -23.90
N LEU A 126 -13.21 5.52 -22.91
CA LEU A 126 -11.76 5.49 -23.15
C LEU A 126 -11.32 4.20 -23.81
N GLU A 127 -11.87 3.05 -23.38
CA GLU A 127 -11.59 1.75 -23.99
C GLU A 127 -12.12 1.70 -25.43
N GLN A 128 -13.32 2.22 -25.69
CA GLN A 128 -13.88 2.34 -27.04
C GLN A 128 -13.03 3.25 -27.93
N THR A 129 -12.72 4.47 -27.47
CA THR A 129 -11.88 5.42 -28.23
C THR A 129 -10.53 4.80 -28.57
N ARG A 130 -9.92 4.07 -27.62
CA ARG A 130 -8.65 3.38 -27.83
C ARG A 130 -8.76 2.28 -28.88
N ALA A 131 -9.84 1.49 -28.86
CA ALA A 131 -10.06 0.41 -29.81
C ALA A 131 -10.30 0.94 -31.23
N GLU A 132 -11.17 1.96 -31.38
CA GLU A 132 -11.43 2.62 -32.66
C GLU A 132 -10.16 3.23 -33.25
N PHE A 133 -9.40 3.97 -32.43
CA PHE A 133 -8.10 4.52 -32.85
C PHE A 133 -7.14 3.43 -33.31
N ALA A 134 -7.02 2.32 -32.55
CA ALA A 134 -6.12 1.23 -32.92
C ALA A 134 -6.50 0.59 -34.25
N LEU A 135 -7.80 0.39 -34.50
CA LEU A 135 -8.29 -0.15 -35.77
C LEU A 135 -7.98 0.78 -36.94
N ASP A 136 -8.27 2.08 -36.80
CA ASP A 136 -8.01 3.06 -37.85
C ASP A 136 -6.51 3.26 -38.11
N PHE A 137 -5.70 3.27 -37.05
CA PHE A 137 -4.25 3.38 -37.13
C PHE A 137 -3.67 2.20 -37.92
N TRP A 138 -3.99 0.96 -37.52
CA TRP A 138 -3.44 -0.21 -38.20
C TRP A 138 -4.06 -0.42 -39.59
N ARG A 139 -5.29 0.00 -39.85
CA ARG A 139 -5.83 0.02 -41.22
C ARG A 139 -4.98 0.87 -42.16
N THR A 140 -4.47 2.00 -41.67
CA THR A 140 -3.77 3.00 -42.49
C THR A 140 -2.27 2.74 -42.56
N TYR A 141 -1.69 2.22 -41.48
CA TYR A 141 -0.24 2.11 -41.31
C TYR A 141 0.26 0.66 -41.14
N ALA A 142 -0.55 -0.36 -41.45
CA ALA A 142 -0.14 -1.77 -41.33
C ALA A 142 1.08 -2.15 -42.20
N GLU A 143 1.35 -1.40 -43.26
CA GLU A 143 2.49 -1.66 -44.16
C GLU A 143 3.84 -1.21 -43.57
N TYR A 144 3.83 -0.38 -42.53
CA TYR A 144 5.04 0.11 -41.88
C TYR A 144 5.52 -0.87 -40.81
N GLU A 145 6.83 -1.12 -40.78
CA GLU A 145 7.44 -1.93 -39.73
C GLU A 145 7.43 -1.16 -38.39
N PRO A 146 7.36 -1.84 -37.23
CA PRO A 146 7.41 -1.17 -35.93
C PRO A 146 8.64 -0.27 -35.71
N SER A 147 9.75 -0.55 -36.41
CA SER A 147 10.95 0.29 -36.41
C SER A 147 10.80 1.61 -37.16
N GLU A 148 9.74 1.78 -37.95
CA GLU A 148 9.44 3.01 -38.70
C GLU A 148 8.45 3.92 -37.94
N ILE A 149 7.80 3.39 -36.90
CA ILE A 149 6.84 4.12 -36.08
C ILE A 149 7.57 4.86 -34.95
N LEU A 150 7.45 6.19 -34.97
CA LEU A 150 7.99 7.08 -33.94
C LEU A 150 6.88 7.48 -32.97
N ASN A 151 7.02 7.15 -31.69
CA ASN A 151 6.14 7.69 -30.65
C ASN A 151 6.72 9.02 -30.14
N VAL A 152 5.93 10.09 -30.21
CA VAL A 152 6.33 11.41 -29.75
C VAL A 152 5.42 11.85 -28.61
N ASP A 153 6.00 12.24 -27.48
CA ASP A 153 5.26 12.79 -26.33
C ASP A 153 5.95 14.04 -25.80
N GLU A 154 5.16 15.02 -25.35
CA GLU A 154 5.66 16.21 -24.67
C GLU A 154 5.33 16.12 -23.19
N THR A 155 6.36 16.06 -22.34
CA THR A 155 6.20 16.02 -20.89
C THR A 155 6.70 17.28 -20.23
N ALA A 156 5.94 17.77 -19.25
CA ALA A 156 6.33 18.93 -18.49
C ALA A 156 7.20 18.54 -17.29
N ILE A 157 8.43 19.05 -17.27
CA ILE A 157 9.38 18.89 -16.18
C ILE A 157 9.25 20.12 -15.26
N ASN A 158 8.75 19.91 -14.05
CA ASN A 158 8.66 20.95 -13.03
C ASN A 158 9.98 20.99 -12.25
N PHE A 159 10.64 22.15 -12.17
CA PHE A 159 11.92 22.28 -11.46
C PHE A 159 11.77 22.12 -9.94
N ASP A 160 10.70 22.68 -9.36
CA ASP A 160 10.41 22.50 -7.94
C ASP A 160 9.29 21.46 -7.79
N MET A 161 9.66 20.24 -7.46
CA MET A 161 8.73 19.28 -6.89
C MET A 161 8.86 19.37 -5.37
N PRO A 162 8.00 20.13 -4.68
CA PRO A 162 8.09 20.22 -3.23
C PRO A 162 7.99 18.80 -2.63
N PRO A 163 8.85 18.43 -1.67
CA PRO A 163 8.83 17.10 -1.07
C PRO A 163 7.42 16.65 -0.68
N ARG A 164 7.02 15.43 -1.08
CA ARG A 164 5.69 14.88 -0.78
C ARG A 164 5.44 14.66 0.70
N VAL A 165 6.51 14.48 1.48
CA VAL A 165 6.46 14.25 2.92
C VAL A 165 7.57 15.06 3.57
N PHE A 166 7.22 15.91 4.52
CA PHE A 166 8.16 16.58 5.41
C PHE A 166 8.05 15.94 6.79
N GLY A 167 9.19 15.54 7.35
CA GLY A 167 9.30 15.10 8.73
C GLY A 167 9.88 16.22 9.59
N PRO A 168 9.07 17.15 10.12
CA PRO A 168 9.60 18.13 11.04
C PRO A 168 10.02 17.46 12.36
N GLY A 169 11.15 17.87 12.90
CA GLY A 169 11.61 17.42 14.21
C GLY A 169 10.57 17.67 15.31
N ARG A 170 10.38 16.69 16.18
CA ARG A 170 9.40 16.71 17.29
C ARG A 170 9.56 17.97 18.13
N GLY A 171 8.49 18.75 18.30
CA GLY A 171 8.47 19.94 19.17
C GLY A 171 8.71 21.30 18.47
N ARG A 172 8.91 21.35 17.15
CA ARG A 172 8.99 22.64 16.43
C ARG A 172 7.60 23.23 16.20
N ARG A 173 7.38 24.48 16.64
CA ARG A 173 6.10 25.21 16.45
C ARG A 173 5.85 25.65 14.99
N ASP A 174 6.91 25.77 14.18
CA ASP A 174 6.86 26.14 12.75
C ASP A 174 7.18 24.96 11.81
N ALA A 175 7.10 23.75 12.35
CA ALA A 175 7.22 22.49 11.64
C ALA A 175 6.35 22.46 10.36
N ALA A 176 6.99 22.44 9.19
CA ALA A 176 6.38 22.27 7.86
C ALA A 176 5.64 23.49 7.24
N ARG A 177 5.81 24.71 7.75
CA ARG A 177 5.27 25.92 7.09
C ARG A 177 6.24 26.44 6.03
N LEU A 178 6.09 25.98 4.79
CA LEU A 178 6.73 26.60 3.64
C LEU A 178 5.98 27.89 3.27
N ARG A 179 6.64 29.04 3.38
CA ARG A 179 6.15 30.29 2.76
C ARG A 179 6.60 30.31 1.30
N ASN A 180 5.75 30.82 0.42
CA ASN A 180 6.02 31.00 -1.01
C ASN A 180 6.21 29.69 -1.82
N THR A 181 5.41 28.64 -1.56
CA THR A 181 5.30 27.54 -2.53
C THR A 181 4.54 28.05 -3.76
N SER A 182 5.26 28.59 -4.74
CA SER A 182 4.68 28.91 -6.03
C SER A 182 4.16 27.62 -6.68
N LYS A 183 2.87 27.55 -7.01
CA LYS A 183 2.33 26.49 -7.89
C LYS A 183 2.94 26.56 -9.30
N HIS A 184 3.55 27.70 -9.64
CA HIS A 184 4.20 28.00 -10.90
C HIS A 184 5.71 28.14 -10.66
N ALA A 185 6.32 27.16 -10.01
CA ALA A 185 7.75 26.97 -10.18
C ALA A 185 8.07 26.85 -11.66
N GLY A 186 9.28 27.25 -12.07
CA GLY A 186 9.66 27.17 -13.48
C GLY A 186 9.34 25.78 -14.05
N ARG A 187 8.79 25.75 -15.26
CA ARG A 187 8.40 24.53 -15.96
C ARG A 187 9.11 24.50 -17.29
N MET A 188 9.84 23.42 -17.55
CA MET A 188 10.39 23.12 -18.88
C MET A 188 9.47 22.12 -19.56
N SER A 189 9.17 22.35 -20.83
CA SER A 189 8.58 21.32 -21.69
C SER A 189 9.71 20.53 -22.35
N ALA A 190 9.63 19.22 -22.29
CA ALA A 190 10.55 18.32 -23.00
C ALA A 190 9.75 17.47 -23.99
N GLY A 191 10.04 17.62 -25.28
CA GLY A 191 9.54 16.74 -26.34
C GLY A 191 10.46 15.53 -26.49
N LEU A 192 9.87 14.36 -26.56
CA LEU A 192 10.59 13.11 -26.63
C LEU A 192 10.07 12.24 -27.77
N THR A 193 11.00 11.72 -28.56
CA THR A 193 10.72 10.76 -29.62
C THR A 193 11.36 9.40 -29.29
N ILE A 194 10.57 8.35 -29.31
CA ILE A 194 11.01 6.96 -29.07
C ILE A 194 10.69 6.11 -30.29
N ARG A 195 11.63 5.23 -30.64
CA ARG A 195 11.47 4.20 -31.67
C ARG A 195 11.73 2.82 -31.06
N ALA A 196 11.27 1.76 -31.73
CA ALA A 196 11.43 0.39 -31.23
C ALA A 196 12.89 -0.07 -31.04
N ASP A 197 13.83 0.54 -31.77
CA ASP A 197 15.23 0.17 -31.88
C ASP A 197 16.21 1.20 -31.26
N ALA A 198 15.79 2.44 -30.95
CA ALA A 198 16.64 3.44 -30.31
C ALA A 198 15.89 4.66 -29.72
N TRP A 199 16.56 5.39 -28.82
CA TRP A 199 16.15 6.68 -28.25
C TRP A 199 16.78 7.86 -29.00
N GLY A 200 15.99 8.85 -29.40
CA GLY A 200 16.47 10.09 -30.03
C GLY A 200 15.88 11.34 -29.39
N SER A 201 16.72 12.21 -28.82
CA SER A 201 16.30 13.52 -28.30
C SER A 201 16.48 14.60 -29.37
N HIS A 202 15.40 15.25 -29.79
CA HIS A 202 15.48 16.52 -30.52
C HIS A 202 15.30 17.67 -29.53
N GLN A 203 16.37 18.45 -29.29
CA GLN A 203 16.27 19.73 -28.59
C GLN A 203 15.87 20.82 -29.60
N GLY A 204 14.66 21.36 -29.45
CA GLY A 204 14.24 22.58 -30.13
C GLY A 204 14.94 23.79 -29.50
N LYS A 205 15.44 24.69 -30.35
CA LYS A 205 15.97 26.01 -29.97
C LYS A 205 14.87 26.92 -29.45
#